data_AF-A0A2I1HUL0-F1
#
_entry.id   AF-A0A2I1HUL0-F1
#
_cell.length_a   1.000
_cell.length_b   1.000
_cell.length_c   1.000
_cell.angle_alpha   90.00
_cell.angle_beta   90.00
_cell.angle_gamma   90.00
#
_symmetry.space_group_name_H-M   'P 1'
#
loop_
_entity.id
_entity.type
_entity.pdbx_description
1 polymer ?
#
loop_
_entity_poly.entity_id
_entity_poly.type
_entity_poly.pdbx_seq_one_letter_code
_entity_poly.pdbx_strand_id
1 'polypeptide(L)'
;MTEYDHHDIFYYITDPEWDPVGEEVATNTIAYHRLIESEAFRDKPEGTHVLIVHGKVLNYYEKDVSWEEYEELEKKYPGKYFAPITEKTVLLRRFSANDDTIRKEWQVNICLRSTVNVFNEERMASIDNGFRMVIDTGSSMTTIPFFLRQRLQSSREGWKTEYITATGYGEGIRLFQASRPWLVCIGNGNNWSNWF
;
A
#
# COMPACT_ATOMS: atom_id res chain seq x y z
N MET A 1 5.67 19.41 -0.68
CA MET A 1 5.55 18.57 0.52
C MET A 1 4.12 18.69 1.02
N THR A 2 3.50 17.59 1.39
CA THR A 2 2.10 17.50 1.86
C THR A 2 2.00 17.53 3.39
N GLU A 3 0.80 17.69 3.93
CA GLU A 3 0.56 17.62 5.39
C GLU A 3 0.89 16.23 5.96
N TYR A 4 0.68 15.16 5.18
CA TYR A 4 1.07 13.80 5.55
C TYR A 4 2.60 13.65 5.65
N ASP A 5 3.34 14.20 4.69
CA ASP A 5 4.82 14.16 4.72
C ASP A 5 5.36 14.88 5.97
N HIS A 6 4.74 15.99 6.38
CA HIS A 6 5.12 16.72 7.60
C HIS A 6 4.89 15.88 8.86
N HIS A 7 3.81 15.11 8.87
CA HIS A 7 3.47 14.22 9.98
C HIS A 7 4.48 13.08 10.12
N ASP A 8 4.86 12.46 9.01
CA ASP A 8 5.86 11.38 8.98
C ASP A 8 7.23 11.89 9.46
N ILE A 9 7.66 13.06 8.97
CA ILE A 9 8.91 13.71 9.43
C ILE A 9 8.88 13.97 10.94
N PHE A 10 7.74 14.44 11.47
CA PHE A 10 7.58 14.66 12.90
C PHE A 10 7.66 13.35 13.69
N TYR A 11 7.07 12.27 13.19
CA TYR A 11 7.14 10.95 13.83
C TYR A 11 8.55 10.40 13.89
N TYR A 12 9.33 10.50 12.81
CA TYR A 12 10.72 10.06 12.82
C TYR A 12 11.55 10.72 13.91
N ILE A 13 11.24 11.96 14.28
CA ILE A 13 11.98 12.72 15.31
C ILE A 13 11.48 12.40 16.72
N THR A 14 10.17 12.19 16.88
CA THR A 14 9.53 12.18 18.21
C THR A 14 9.24 10.80 18.77
N ASP A 15 9.14 9.79 17.92
CA ASP A 15 8.88 8.42 18.34
C ASP A 15 10.21 7.70 18.72
N PRO A 16 10.34 7.19 19.96
CA PRO A 16 11.54 6.47 20.41
C PRO A 16 11.89 5.23 19.58
N GLU A 17 10.96 4.65 18.81
CA GLU A 17 11.23 3.51 17.92
C GLU A 17 12.30 3.84 16.88
N TRP A 18 12.43 5.12 16.51
CA TRP A 18 13.40 5.58 15.52
C TRP A 18 14.75 5.98 16.13
N ASP A 19 14.93 5.95 17.45
CA ASP A 19 16.22 6.26 18.08
C ASP A 19 17.24 5.14 17.78
N PRO A 20 18.44 5.42 17.22
CA PRO A 20 19.08 6.73 17.00
C PRO A 20 19.05 7.27 15.57
N VAL A 21 18.30 6.63 14.66
CA VAL A 21 18.31 6.96 13.23
C VAL A 21 17.27 7.99 12.80
N GLY A 22 16.31 8.32 13.67
CA GLY A 22 15.13 9.10 13.34
C GLY A 22 15.42 10.51 12.82
N GLU A 23 16.39 11.21 13.43
CA GLU A 23 16.83 12.53 12.98
C GLU A 23 17.44 12.48 11.56
N GLU A 24 18.18 11.42 11.26
CA GLU A 24 18.80 11.20 9.95
C GLU A 24 17.74 10.86 8.89
N VAL A 25 16.77 10.01 9.21
CA VAL A 25 15.63 9.70 8.33
C VAL A 25 14.83 10.96 8.01
N ALA A 26 14.52 11.77 9.03
CA ALA A 26 13.81 13.04 8.87
C ALA A 26 14.59 14.00 7.96
N THR A 27 15.89 14.16 8.21
CA THR A 27 16.77 15.02 7.42
C THR A 27 16.83 14.60 5.95
N ASN A 28 16.98 13.30 5.69
CA ASN A 28 17.05 12.77 4.33
C ASN A 28 15.70 12.87 3.60
N THR A 29 14.59 12.65 4.31
CA THR A 29 13.22 12.82 3.78
C THR A 29 12.99 14.28 3.36
N ILE A 30 13.34 15.25 4.22
CA ILE A 30 13.23 16.68 3.89
C ILE A 30 14.08 17.02 2.65
N ALA A 31 15.30 16.51 2.58
CA ALA A 31 16.19 16.75 1.44
C ALA A 31 15.61 16.19 0.13
N TYR A 32 15.02 14.99 0.16
CA TYR A 32 14.32 14.40 -0.99
C TYR A 32 13.21 15.31 -1.52
N HIS A 33 12.31 15.76 -0.65
CA HIS A 33 11.19 16.62 -1.08
C HIS A 33 11.66 17.97 -1.61
N ARG A 34 12.71 18.57 -1.04
CA ARG A 34 13.30 19.80 -1.58
C ARG A 34 13.84 19.61 -2.99
N LEU A 35 14.43 18.45 -3.30
CA LEU A 35 14.92 18.13 -4.65
C LEU A 35 13.77 17.95 -5.65
N ILE A 36 12.66 17.35 -5.21
CA ILE A 36 11.43 17.24 -6.01
C ILE A 36 10.86 18.64 -6.29
N GLU A 37 10.70 19.47 -5.26
CA GLU A 37 10.16 20.82 -5.36
C GLU A 37 11.02 21.76 -6.22
N SER A 38 12.33 21.57 -6.21
CA SER A 38 13.26 22.34 -7.03
C SER A 38 13.43 21.79 -8.45
N GLU A 39 12.62 20.80 -8.87
CA GLU A 39 12.74 20.10 -10.15
C GLU A 39 14.15 19.54 -10.42
N ALA A 40 14.94 19.20 -9.40
CA ALA A 40 16.34 18.77 -9.54
C ALA A 40 16.52 17.47 -10.34
N PHE A 41 15.41 16.79 -10.60
CA PHE A 41 15.32 15.48 -11.18
C PHE A 41 14.74 15.47 -12.60
N ARG A 42 14.41 16.63 -13.16
CA ARG A 42 13.71 16.75 -14.44
C ARG A 42 14.38 16.02 -15.61
N ASP A 43 15.71 15.96 -15.62
CA ASP A 43 16.50 15.33 -16.68
C ASP A 43 16.86 13.85 -16.38
N LYS A 44 16.31 13.28 -15.30
CA LYS A 44 16.58 11.89 -14.90
C LYS A 44 15.61 10.93 -15.57
N PRO A 45 16.07 9.74 -16.02
CA PRO A 45 15.19 8.71 -16.55
C PRO A 45 14.11 8.27 -15.54
N GLU A 46 12.94 7.90 -16.05
CA GLU A 46 11.90 7.25 -15.24
C GLU A 46 12.43 5.94 -14.62
N GLY A 47 12.00 5.64 -13.39
CA GLY A 47 12.48 4.48 -12.64
C GLY A 47 13.84 4.65 -11.94
N THR A 48 14.53 5.78 -12.17
CA THR A 48 15.77 6.10 -11.42
C THR A 48 15.46 6.25 -9.94
N HIS A 49 16.27 5.66 -9.08
CA HIS A 49 16.23 5.85 -7.63
C HIS A 49 17.35 6.76 -7.16
N VAL A 50 17.07 7.56 -6.14
CA VAL A 50 18.06 8.41 -5.47
C VAL A 50 18.36 7.84 -4.09
N LEU A 51 19.65 7.81 -3.76
CA LEU A 51 20.14 7.52 -2.42
C LEU A 51 20.58 8.83 -1.76
N ILE A 52 19.96 9.18 -0.64
CA ILE A 52 20.27 10.38 0.14
C ILE A 52 20.78 9.96 1.52
N VAL A 53 21.90 10.56 1.92
CA VAL A 53 22.54 10.37 3.22
C VAL A 53 23.04 11.73 3.70
N HIS A 54 22.85 12.04 4.96
CA HIS A 54 23.17 13.30 5.63
C HIS A 54 22.63 14.53 4.89
N GLY A 55 21.39 14.43 4.42
CA GLY A 55 20.66 15.45 3.68
C GLY A 55 21.20 15.73 2.28
N LYS A 56 22.04 14.85 1.71
CA LYS A 56 22.68 15.03 0.41
C LYS A 56 22.51 13.80 -0.47
N VAL A 57 22.37 14.04 -1.78
CA VAL A 57 22.40 12.96 -2.76
C VAL A 57 23.78 12.32 -2.75
N LEU A 58 23.82 11.04 -2.40
CA LEU A 58 25.02 10.22 -2.44
C LEU A 58 25.19 9.54 -3.80
N ASN A 59 24.11 8.99 -4.34
CA ASN A 59 24.15 8.29 -5.64
C ASN A 59 22.78 8.20 -6.32
N TYR A 60 22.80 7.85 -7.60
CA TYR A 60 21.64 7.51 -8.41
C TYR A 60 21.74 6.06 -8.89
N TYR A 61 20.61 5.37 -8.95
CA TYR A 61 20.50 4.00 -9.41
C TYR A 61 19.49 3.96 -10.56
N GLU A 62 19.84 3.33 -11.68
CA GLU A 62 18.95 3.26 -12.87
C GLU A 62 17.64 2.53 -12.59
N LYS A 63 17.63 1.66 -11.56
CA LYS A 63 16.50 0.86 -11.13
C LYS A 63 16.58 0.61 -9.63
N ASP A 64 15.51 0.05 -9.08
CA ASP A 64 15.48 -0.44 -7.70
C ASP A 64 16.58 -1.51 -7.47
N VAL A 65 17.04 -1.62 -6.23
CA VAL A 65 18.07 -2.58 -5.81
C VAL A 65 17.44 -3.88 -5.32
N SER A 66 18.21 -4.96 -5.27
CA SER A 66 17.72 -6.19 -4.63
C SER A 66 17.53 -5.99 -3.12
N TRP A 67 16.78 -6.89 -2.47
CA TRP A 67 16.60 -6.84 -1.02
C TRP A 67 17.94 -6.96 -0.27
N GLU A 68 18.85 -7.80 -0.76
CA GLU A 68 20.18 -7.99 -0.18
C GLU A 68 21.02 -6.70 -0.28
N GLU A 69 21.02 -6.06 -1.45
CA GLU A 69 21.70 -4.78 -1.66
C GLU A 69 21.06 -3.66 -0.80
N TYR A 70 19.74 -3.68 -0.64
CA TYR A 70 19.04 -2.73 0.23
C TYR A 70 19.48 -2.89 1.70
N GLU A 71 19.57 -4.13 2.20
CA GLU A 71 20.06 -4.39 3.56
C GLU A 71 21.53 -3.97 3.76
N GLU A 72 22.38 -4.17 2.75
CA GLU A 72 23.77 -3.71 2.81
C GLU A 72 23.84 -2.18 2.90
N LEU A 73 23.01 -1.48 2.11
CA LEU A 73 22.90 -0.03 2.18
C LEU A 73 22.36 0.44 3.54
N GLU A 74 21.41 -0.29 4.15
CA GLU A 74 20.86 0.05 5.47
C GLU A 74 21.90 -0.10 6.58
N LYS A 75 22.66 -1.21 6.56
CA LYS A 75 23.77 -1.44 7.50
C LYS A 75 24.88 -0.40 7.33
N LYS A 76 25.14 0.02 6.09
CA LYS A 76 26.20 0.97 5.76
C LYS A 76 25.83 2.41 6.08
N TYR A 77 24.57 2.78 5.85
CA TYR A 77 24.04 4.13 6.04
C TYR A 77 22.71 4.06 6.81
N PRO A 78 22.76 3.86 8.15
CA PRO A 78 21.56 3.87 8.97
C PRO A 78 20.79 5.19 8.80
N GLY A 79 19.48 5.09 8.54
CA GLY A 79 18.63 6.26 8.31
C GLY A 79 18.71 6.87 6.91
N LYS A 80 19.34 6.19 5.94
CA LYS A 80 19.34 6.59 4.52
C LYS A 80 17.91 6.78 4.00
N TYR A 81 17.77 7.62 2.98
CA TYR A 81 16.54 7.69 2.20
C TYR A 81 16.83 7.18 0.79
N PHE A 82 16.19 6.07 0.42
CA PHE A 82 16.29 5.45 -0.90
C PHE A 82 14.91 5.38 -1.53
N ALA A 83 14.69 6.17 -2.58
CA ALA A 83 13.37 6.33 -3.19
C ALA A 83 13.46 6.56 -4.69
N PRO A 84 12.43 6.18 -5.47
CA PRO A 84 12.35 6.55 -6.88
C PRO A 84 12.27 8.07 -7.01
N ILE A 85 12.99 8.62 -7.99
CA ILE A 85 13.05 10.04 -8.33
C ILE A 85 11.74 10.54 -8.93
N THR A 86 11.09 9.67 -9.68
CA THR A 86 9.70 9.91 -10.06
C THR A 86 8.89 9.58 -8.82
N GLU A 87 8.19 10.59 -8.30
CA GLU A 87 7.19 10.43 -7.26
C GLU A 87 6.48 9.11 -7.52
N LYS A 88 6.48 8.18 -6.54
CA LYS A 88 5.69 6.94 -6.64
C LYS A 88 4.34 7.44 -7.09
N THR A 89 4.02 7.25 -8.35
CA THR A 89 2.76 7.73 -8.88
C THR A 89 1.80 6.91 -8.05
N VAL A 90 1.11 7.54 -7.09
CA VAL A 90 -0.03 6.89 -6.46
C VAL A 90 -0.84 6.52 -7.66
N LEU A 91 -0.88 5.22 -7.95
CA LEU A 91 -1.47 4.77 -9.19
C LEU A 91 -2.95 5.07 -8.99
N LEU A 92 -3.38 6.23 -9.49
CA LEU A 92 -4.74 6.72 -9.35
C LEU A 92 -5.58 5.83 -10.25
N ARG A 93 -6.00 4.71 -9.69
CA ARG A 93 -6.89 3.77 -10.35
C ARG A 93 -8.27 4.39 -10.28
N ARG A 94 -8.78 4.84 -11.42
CA ARG A 94 -10.20 5.20 -11.54
C ARG A 94 -11.02 3.92 -11.62
N PHE A 95 -12.03 3.83 -10.76
CA PHE A 95 -13.01 2.78 -10.79
C PHE A 95 -14.38 3.37 -10.47
N SER A 96 -15.44 2.65 -10.85
CA SER A 96 -16.80 3.05 -10.54
C SER A 96 -17.22 2.49 -9.19
N ALA A 97 -18.01 3.27 -8.45
CA ALA A 97 -18.60 2.88 -7.17
C ALA A 97 -20.08 3.26 -7.14
N ASN A 98 -20.82 2.65 -6.22
CA ASN A 98 -22.21 2.97 -5.91
C ASN A 98 -22.25 3.97 -4.76
N ASP A 99 -22.98 5.07 -4.94
CA ASP A 99 -23.22 6.07 -3.90
C ASP A 99 -24.48 5.71 -3.09
N ASP A 100 -24.31 5.24 -1.85
CA ASP A 100 -25.41 5.08 -0.90
C ASP A 100 -25.56 6.36 -0.08
N THR A 101 -26.36 7.29 -0.61
CA THR A 101 -26.62 8.60 -0.01
C THR A 101 -27.35 8.53 1.34
N ILE A 102 -28.06 7.43 1.62
CA ILE A 102 -28.80 7.25 2.89
C ILE A 102 -27.82 6.90 4.00
N ARG A 103 -26.92 5.96 3.74
CA ARG A 103 -25.88 5.54 4.70
C ARG A 103 -24.64 6.42 4.68
N LYS A 104 -24.50 7.27 3.65
CA LYS A 104 -23.31 8.08 3.37
C LYS A 104 -22.06 7.20 3.18
N GLU A 105 -22.23 6.11 2.45
CA GLU A 105 -21.18 5.12 2.17
C GLU A 105 -20.97 4.97 0.65
N TRP A 106 -19.72 4.92 0.20
CA TRP A 106 -19.41 4.49 -1.16
C TRP A 106 -19.18 2.99 -1.18
N GLN A 107 -19.98 2.26 -1.95
CA GLN A 107 -19.95 0.80 -2.01
C GLN A 107 -19.43 0.30 -3.35
N VAL A 108 -18.72 -0.82 -3.34
CA VAL A 108 -18.15 -1.43 -4.56
C VAL A 108 -18.46 -2.91 -4.62
N ASN A 109 -18.71 -3.42 -5.81
CA ASN A 109 -18.60 -4.84 -6.08
C ASN A 109 -17.12 -5.20 -6.15
N ILE A 110 -16.74 -6.39 -5.68
CA ILE A 110 -15.36 -6.89 -5.69
C ILE A 110 -15.29 -8.23 -6.41
N CYS A 111 -14.22 -8.43 -7.15
CA CYS A 111 -13.83 -9.70 -7.74
C CYS A 111 -12.44 -10.08 -7.24
N LEU A 112 -12.28 -11.34 -6.86
CA LEU A 112 -11.01 -11.92 -6.40
C LEU A 112 -10.65 -13.06 -7.33
N ARG A 113 -9.39 -13.09 -7.79
CA ARG A 113 -8.87 -14.18 -8.61
C ARG A 113 -7.50 -14.64 -8.13
N SER A 114 -7.30 -15.96 -8.11
CA SER A 114 -6.00 -16.54 -7.81
C SER A 114 -4.99 -16.22 -8.90
N THR A 115 -3.78 -15.83 -8.50
CA THR A 115 -2.61 -15.67 -9.39
C THR A 115 -2.08 -17.01 -9.91
N VAL A 116 -2.44 -18.13 -9.28
CA VAL A 116 -1.95 -19.47 -9.61
C VAL A 116 -2.96 -20.25 -10.47
N ASN A 117 -4.26 -19.99 -10.31
CA ASN A 117 -5.31 -20.62 -11.11
C ASN A 117 -6.34 -19.57 -11.54
N VAL A 118 -6.32 -19.19 -12.80
CA VAL A 118 -7.22 -18.16 -13.35
C VAL A 118 -8.71 -18.55 -13.30
N PHE A 119 -9.02 -19.84 -13.18
CA PHE A 119 -10.39 -20.33 -13.02
C PHE A 119 -10.87 -20.30 -11.56
N ASN A 120 -9.99 -19.98 -10.61
CA ASN A 120 -10.37 -19.74 -9.22
C ASN A 120 -10.63 -18.24 -9.04
N GLU A 121 -11.81 -17.82 -9.48
CA GLU A 121 -12.31 -16.44 -9.44
C GLU A 121 -13.66 -16.42 -8.76
N GLU A 122 -13.88 -15.46 -7.86
CA GLU A 122 -15.17 -15.27 -7.21
C GLU A 122 -15.53 -13.79 -7.08
N ARG A 123 -16.84 -13.53 -7.08
CA ARG A 123 -17.40 -12.17 -7.05
C ARG A 123 -18.33 -11.99 -5.87
N MET A 124 -18.32 -10.76 -5.37
CA MET A 124 -19.26 -10.27 -4.38
C MET A 124 -19.83 -8.95 -4.86
N ALA A 125 -21.16 -8.84 -4.86
CA ALA A 125 -21.83 -7.56 -5.05
C ALA A 125 -21.57 -6.63 -3.84
N SER A 126 -21.80 -5.34 -4.03
CA SER A 126 -21.66 -4.30 -3.00
C SER A 126 -22.39 -4.64 -1.71
N ILE A 127 -23.48 -5.39 -1.82
CA ILE A 127 -24.18 -6.02 -0.71
C ILE A 127 -24.39 -7.50 -1.03
N ASP A 128 -23.92 -8.39 -0.18
CA ASP A 128 -24.11 -9.84 -0.31
C ASP A 128 -24.00 -10.52 1.05
N ASN A 129 -24.86 -11.51 1.29
CA ASN A 129 -24.91 -12.31 2.52
C ASN A 129 -24.92 -11.46 3.82
N GLY A 130 -25.56 -10.29 3.79
CA GLY A 130 -25.63 -9.35 4.91
C GLY A 130 -24.38 -8.47 5.11
N PHE A 131 -23.33 -8.67 4.32
CA PHE A 131 -22.12 -7.84 4.33
C PHE A 131 -22.19 -6.76 3.25
N ARG A 132 -21.51 -5.64 3.51
CA ARG A 132 -21.33 -4.55 2.55
C ARG A 132 -19.85 -4.35 2.29
N MET A 133 -19.50 -4.14 1.02
CA MET A 133 -18.15 -3.77 0.62
C MET A 133 -18.08 -2.26 0.45
N VAL A 134 -17.40 -1.58 1.38
CA VAL A 134 -17.34 -0.12 1.49
C VAL A 134 -15.92 0.35 1.19
N ILE A 135 -15.79 1.51 0.54
CA ILE A 135 -14.50 2.20 0.39
C ILE A 135 -14.18 2.88 1.73
N ASP A 136 -13.18 2.35 2.42
CA ASP A 136 -12.69 2.90 3.68
C ASP A 136 -11.26 3.41 3.50
N THR A 137 -11.12 4.73 3.33
CA THR A 137 -9.81 5.39 3.18
C THR A 137 -9.04 5.46 4.50
N GLY A 138 -9.67 5.17 5.64
CA GLY A 138 -9.02 5.12 6.95
C GLY A 138 -8.41 3.76 7.28
N SER A 139 -8.69 2.72 6.48
CA SER A 139 -8.13 1.38 6.68
C SER A 139 -6.81 1.21 5.93
N SER A 140 -5.81 0.62 6.60
CA SER A 140 -4.55 0.21 5.98
C SER A 140 -4.65 -1.12 5.21
N MET A 141 -5.79 -1.84 5.32
CA MET A 141 -5.98 -3.12 4.67
C MET A 141 -7.40 -3.32 4.13
N THR A 142 -7.50 -4.01 2.99
CA THR A 142 -8.78 -4.49 2.46
C THR A 142 -9.18 -5.77 3.20
N THR A 143 -10.28 -5.73 3.93
CA THR A 143 -10.86 -6.91 4.60
C THR A 143 -12.02 -7.45 3.79
N ILE A 144 -12.00 -8.75 3.48
CA ILE A 144 -13.10 -9.43 2.79
C ILE A 144 -13.85 -10.37 3.75
N PRO A 145 -15.17 -10.53 3.59
CA PRO A 145 -15.93 -11.49 4.39
C PRO A 145 -15.49 -12.94 4.14
N PHE A 146 -15.51 -13.77 5.18
CA PHE A 146 -15.12 -15.18 5.09
C PHE A 146 -15.95 -15.98 4.08
N PHE A 147 -17.23 -15.65 3.89
CA PHE A 147 -18.08 -16.38 2.94
C PHE A 147 -17.59 -16.24 1.49
N LEU A 148 -17.00 -15.10 1.11
CA LEU A 148 -16.43 -14.93 -0.23
C LEU A 148 -15.24 -15.89 -0.42
N ARG A 149 -14.43 -16.05 0.62
CA ARG A 149 -13.36 -17.06 0.68
C ARG A 149 -13.90 -18.50 0.61
N GLN A 150 -15.11 -18.77 1.10
CA GLN A 150 -15.74 -20.10 1.00
C GLN A 150 -16.24 -20.45 -0.40
N ARG A 151 -16.51 -19.44 -1.24
CA ARG A 151 -16.95 -19.66 -2.63
C ARG A 151 -15.79 -20.03 -3.55
N LEU A 152 -14.57 -19.59 -3.22
CA LEU A 152 -13.35 -19.98 -3.95
C LEU A 152 -13.14 -21.49 -3.88
N GLN A 153 -12.46 -22.05 -4.88
CA GLN A 153 -12.24 -23.50 -5.03
C GLN A 153 -11.67 -24.16 -3.76
N SER A 154 -10.83 -23.44 -3.02
CA SER A 154 -10.34 -23.85 -1.71
C SER A 154 -10.36 -22.68 -0.75
N SER A 155 -11.14 -22.81 0.31
CA SER A 155 -11.18 -21.85 1.41
C SER A 155 -9.93 -21.91 2.29
N ARG A 156 -8.94 -22.80 2.04
CA ARG A 156 -7.69 -22.84 2.81
C ARG A 156 -6.50 -22.31 2.02
N GLU A 157 -6.47 -22.57 0.73
CA GLU A 157 -5.34 -22.20 -0.12
C GLU A 157 -5.24 -20.69 -0.35
N GLY A 158 -4.02 -20.16 -0.30
CA GLY A 158 -3.74 -18.74 -0.50
C GLY A 158 -4.03 -17.86 0.73
N TRP A 159 -4.28 -18.46 1.89
CA TRP A 159 -4.48 -17.79 3.17
C TRP A 159 -3.52 -18.35 4.22
N LYS A 160 -3.08 -17.51 5.15
CA LYS A 160 -2.31 -17.95 6.33
C LYS A 160 -3.23 -18.73 7.29
N THR A 161 -2.66 -19.69 7.99
CA THR A 161 -3.35 -20.46 9.05
C THR A 161 -3.38 -19.71 10.38
N GLU A 162 -2.38 -18.86 10.61
CA GLU A 162 -2.34 -17.95 11.74
C GLU A 162 -3.27 -16.76 11.48
N TYR A 163 -3.92 -16.28 12.54
CA TYR A 163 -4.76 -15.09 12.49
C TYR A 163 -4.08 -13.94 13.23
N ILE A 164 -4.35 -12.73 12.77
CA ILE A 164 -4.16 -11.51 13.56
C ILE A 164 -5.52 -11.06 14.08
N THR A 165 -5.50 -10.24 15.12
CA THR A 165 -6.73 -9.61 15.63
C THR A 165 -6.90 -8.25 14.95
N ALA A 166 -8.09 -7.97 14.42
CA ALA A 166 -8.42 -6.65 13.91
C ALA A 166 -8.26 -5.59 15.00
N THR A 167 -7.82 -4.40 14.62
CA THR A 167 -7.75 -3.21 15.48
C THR A 167 -8.75 -2.16 14.99
N GLY A 168 -9.23 -1.28 15.87
CA GLY A 168 -10.23 -0.27 15.53
C GLY A 168 -11.65 -0.83 15.38
N TYR A 169 -12.38 -0.42 14.34
CA TYR A 169 -13.74 -0.90 14.09
C TYR A 169 -13.73 -2.40 13.73
N GLY A 170 -14.22 -3.23 14.65
CA GLY A 170 -14.16 -4.70 14.54
C GLY A 170 -13.10 -5.34 15.43
N GLU A 171 -12.59 -4.65 16.46
CA GLU A 171 -11.66 -5.18 17.44
C GLU A 171 -12.08 -6.57 17.96
N GLY A 172 -11.10 -7.47 18.05
CA GLY A 172 -11.33 -8.85 18.50
C GLY A 172 -11.71 -9.83 17.38
N ILE A 173 -12.03 -9.35 16.18
CA ILE A 173 -12.28 -10.22 15.02
C ILE A 173 -10.97 -10.84 14.54
N ARG A 174 -11.01 -12.15 14.29
CA ARG A 174 -9.88 -12.91 13.73
C ARG A 174 -9.77 -12.65 12.23
N LEU A 175 -8.65 -12.12 11.79
CA LEU A 175 -8.32 -11.88 10.38
C LEU A 175 -7.26 -12.88 9.92
N PHE A 176 -7.58 -13.62 8.85
CA PHE A 176 -6.63 -14.52 8.20
C PHE A 176 -6.07 -13.83 6.96
N GLN A 177 -4.81 -13.41 7.03
CA GLN A 177 -4.18 -12.69 5.93
C GLN A 177 -3.97 -13.60 4.72
N ALA A 178 -3.93 -13.01 3.53
CA ALA A 178 -3.49 -13.71 2.34
C ALA A 178 -2.03 -14.19 2.51
N SER A 179 -1.74 -15.43 2.10
CA SER A 179 -0.36 -15.97 2.10
C SER A 179 0.36 -15.81 0.77
N ARG A 180 -0.35 -15.34 -0.27
CA ARG A 180 0.17 -15.02 -1.60
C ARG A 180 -0.65 -13.89 -2.22
N PRO A 181 -0.15 -13.22 -3.28
CA PRO A 181 -0.92 -12.21 -3.99
C PRO A 181 -2.21 -12.79 -4.60
N TRP A 182 -3.29 -12.02 -4.49
CA TRP A 182 -4.55 -12.23 -5.18
C TRP A 182 -4.77 -11.07 -6.14
N LEU A 183 -5.30 -11.33 -7.33
CA LEU A 183 -5.74 -10.27 -8.22
C LEU A 183 -7.11 -9.78 -7.76
N VAL A 184 -7.25 -8.46 -7.67
CA VAL A 184 -8.49 -7.80 -7.29
C VAL A 184 -8.97 -6.93 -8.44
N CYS A 185 -10.28 -6.92 -8.68
CA CYS A 185 -10.90 -5.81 -9.40
C CYS A 185 -12.16 -5.35 -8.67
N ILE A 186 -12.48 -4.05 -8.79
CA ILE A 186 -13.61 -3.43 -8.11
C ILE A 186 -14.43 -2.61 -9.09
N GLY A 187 -15.71 -2.42 -8.80
CA GLY A 187 -16.61 -1.72 -9.71
C GLY A 187 -18.00 -1.47 -9.15
N ASN A 188 -18.88 -0.91 -9.97
CA ASN A 188 -20.30 -0.73 -9.61
C ASN A 188 -21.20 -1.86 -10.16
N GLY A 189 -20.60 -2.89 -10.75
CA GLY A 189 -21.28 -4.03 -11.37
C GLY A 189 -21.41 -3.94 -12.88
N ASN A 190 -21.53 -2.72 -13.41
CA ASN A 190 -21.55 -2.47 -14.85
C ASN A 190 -20.16 -2.10 -15.36
N ASN A 191 -19.44 -1.28 -14.61
CA ASN A 191 -18.10 -0.81 -14.92
C ASN A 191 -17.12 -1.34 -13.87
N TRP A 192 -16.06 -1.98 -14.33
CA TRP A 192 -15.04 -2.62 -13.50
C TRP A 192 -13.68 -2.01 -13.76
N SER A 193 -12.84 -1.96 -12.73
CA SER A 193 -11.43 -1.64 -12.86
C SER A 193 -10.68 -2.73 -13.64
N ASN A 194 -9.48 -2.39 -14.11
CA ASN A 194 -8.50 -3.42 -14.43
C ASN A 194 -8.13 -4.22 -13.17
N TRP A 195 -7.59 -5.42 -13.38
CA TRP A 195 -6.99 -6.20 -12.30
C TRP A 195 -5.79 -5.46 -11.70
N PHE A 196 -5.64 -5.55 -10.39
CA PHE A 196 -4.50 -5.05 -9.64
C PHE A 196 -4.06 -6.02 -8.55
#